data_AF-A0A0B6ZA37-F1
#
_entry.id   AF-A0A0B6ZA37-F1
#
_cell.length_a   1.000
_cell.length_b   1.000
_cell.length_c   1.000
_cell.angle_alpha   90.00
_cell.angle_beta   90.00
_cell.angle_gamma   90.00
#
_symmetry.space_group_name_H-M   'P 1'
#
loop_
_entity.id
_entity.type
_entity.pdbx_description
1 polymer ?
#
loop_
_entity_poly.entity_id
_entity_poly.type
_entity_poly.pdbx_seq_one_letter_code
_entity_poly.pdbx_strand_id
1 'polypeptide(L)'
;ATLERCVKICQFIHDEITVSFEWETVSMALGLLTAVLSGALELSDADKKMLDELLPLLTAISECDVADPAVKEMADDLKVAVVTRGLVWAEISQMRSKRMEQNKKPQIVKTDDVKPTKPLIQVLSETCITEHQVETTVVNEVTNTRKSSESKNDNTSSVAARGDKFEQALQDLCDPLLPVRGHGLISLARMVEDRDAEVKDKQEVLLKIFMENLTHADSYIYLAAVNGLAALSDLCPDQVIPCLTSEFRSKCSKSSSAKSGDIALKVGESVMKATHRLGELAPKFRDVLLPVILCGCCHEDALVRASSLSGLADICKLLRFSIGPVLHEVITCCRDVIKSDPDPEPRKAAILTITLLLRGLGKDILMALSDVLLDIYRVLKHSFNFDLDDKVKFNANLALGELDEIMREALFTKPEFKKTITILGYQ
;
A
#
# COMPACT_ATOMS: atom_id res chain seq x y z
N ALA A 1 23.91 -17.29 19.00
CA ALA A 1 25.38 -17.34 19.12
C ALA A 1 26.12 -16.48 18.08
N THR A 2 26.20 -16.87 16.80
CA THR A 2 26.95 -16.09 15.78
C THR A 2 26.37 -14.70 15.61
N LEU A 3 25.07 -14.58 15.34
CA LEU A 3 24.39 -13.28 15.20
C LEU A 3 24.49 -12.41 16.47
N GLU A 4 24.46 -12.99 17.67
CA GLU A 4 24.65 -12.24 18.93
C GLU A 4 26.06 -11.65 19.06
N ARG A 5 27.10 -12.36 18.58
CA ARG A 5 28.46 -11.81 18.52
C ARG A 5 28.53 -10.66 17.51
N CYS A 6 27.84 -10.77 16.39
CA CYS A 6 27.78 -9.73 15.36
C CYS A 6 27.09 -8.45 15.85
N VAL A 7 26.01 -8.57 16.62
CA VAL A 7 25.37 -7.40 17.25
C VAL A 7 26.32 -6.68 18.22
N LYS A 8 27.19 -7.41 18.93
CA LYS A 8 28.23 -6.82 19.78
C LYS A 8 29.32 -6.13 18.97
N ILE A 9 29.71 -6.70 17.83
CA ILE A 9 30.66 -6.09 16.89
C ILE A 9 30.09 -4.77 16.35
N CYS A 10 28.80 -4.72 16.00
CA CYS A 10 28.11 -3.50 15.57
C CYS A 10 28.19 -2.37 16.62
N GLN A 11 28.33 -2.70 17.90
CA GLN A 11 28.42 -1.75 19.01
C GLN A 11 29.86 -1.31 19.33
N PHE A 12 30.88 -2.07 18.91
CA PHE A 12 32.29 -1.84 19.27
C PHE A 12 33.20 -1.91 18.03
N ILE A 13 33.20 -0.85 17.21
CA ILE A 13 34.04 -0.76 16.01
C ILE A 13 35.48 -0.42 16.43
N HIS A 14 36.44 -1.33 16.17
CA HIS A 14 37.84 -1.11 16.56
C HIS A 14 38.89 -1.32 15.46
N ASP A 15 38.59 -1.93 14.30
CA ASP A 15 39.59 -2.11 13.23
C ASP A 15 38.97 -2.45 11.84
N GLU A 16 39.40 -1.82 10.73
CA GLU A 16 38.79 -1.98 9.40
C GLU A 16 39.01 -3.38 8.78
N ILE A 17 40.15 -4.01 9.06
CA ILE A 17 40.55 -5.28 8.42
C ILE A 17 39.79 -6.47 9.02
N THR A 18 39.54 -6.48 10.34
CA THR A 18 38.78 -7.54 11.00
C THR A 18 37.29 -7.47 10.67
N VAL A 19 36.77 -6.27 10.44
CA VAL A 19 35.35 -6.04 10.12
C VAL A 19 34.93 -6.72 8.80
N SER A 20 35.80 -6.73 7.78
CA SER A 20 35.50 -7.41 6.50
C SER A 20 35.26 -8.91 6.67
N PHE A 21 36.10 -9.59 7.47
CA PHE A 21 35.98 -11.03 7.71
C PHE A 21 34.76 -11.37 8.58
N GLU A 22 34.42 -10.48 9.52
CA GLU A 22 33.23 -10.63 10.36
C GLU A 22 31.95 -10.54 9.52
N TRP A 23 31.85 -9.61 8.57
CA TRP A 23 30.71 -9.50 7.66
C TRP A 23 30.57 -10.68 6.69
N GLU A 24 31.68 -11.25 6.20
CA GLU A 24 31.64 -12.50 5.43
C GLU A 24 31.07 -13.65 6.27
N THR A 25 31.49 -13.77 7.53
CA THR A 25 30.98 -14.80 8.45
C THR A 25 29.47 -14.58 8.74
N VAL A 26 29.04 -13.33 8.88
CA VAL A 26 27.61 -12.99 9.05
C VAL A 26 26.84 -13.39 7.80
N SER A 27 27.34 -13.02 6.61
CA SER A 27 26.73 -13.35 5.33
C SER A 27 26.55 -14.86 5.16
N MET A 28 27.57 -15.65 5.53
CA MET A 28 27.45 -17.12 5.53
C MET A 28 26.40 -17.63 6.52
N ALA A 29 26.35 -17.06 7.74
CA ALA A 29 25.36 -17.46 8.74
C ALA A 29 23.92 -17.12 8.32
N LEU A 30 23.73 -15.94 7.72
CA LEU A 30 22.44 -15.53 7.15
C LEU A 30 22.07 -16.41 5.95
N GLY A 31 23.01 -16.74 5.08
CA GLY A 31 22.79 -17.67 3.96
C GLY A 31 22.34 -19.06 4.41
N LEU A 32 22.92 -19.58 5.50
CA LEU A 32 22.46 -20.83 6.11
C LEU A 32 21.05 -20.70 6.69
N LEU A 33 20.72 -19.59 7.35
CA LEU A 33 19.38 -19.35 7.86
C LEU A 33 18.35 -19.25 6.72
N THR A 34 18.72 -18.61 5.60
CA THR A 34 17.91 -18.56 4.39
C THR A 34 17.64 -19.95 3.85
N ALA A 35 18.64 -20.83 3.80
CA ALA A 35 18.47 -22.21 3.35
C ALA A 35 17.54 -23.01 4.28
N VAL A 36 17.72 -22.88 5.60
CA VAL A 36 16.85 -23.50 6.60
C VAL A 36 15.41 -23.02 6.46
N LEU A 37 15.22 -21.71 6.30
CA LEU A 37 13.90 -21.16 6.05
C LEU A 37 13.37 -21.74 4.75
N SER A 38 14.06 -21.65 3.62
CA SER A 38 13.63 -22.09 2.27
C SER A 38 13.07 -23.51 2.12
N GLY A 39 12.99 -24.31 3.18
CA GLY A 39 12.33 -25.62 3.21
C GLY A 39 13.32 -26.75 3.13
N ALA A 40 14.63 -26.46 3.27
CA ALA A 40 15.67 -27.49 3.27
C ALA A 40 15.56 -28.43 4.49
N LEU A 41 14.91 -27.97 5.57
CA LEU A 41 14.66 -28.76 6.78
C LEU A 41 13.19 -28.65 7.20
N GLU A 42 12.60 -29.76 7.64
CA GLU A 42 11.34 -29.73 8.39
C GLU A 42 11.60 -29.17 9.78
N LEU A 43 10.96 -28.04 10.12
CA LEU A 43 11.15 -27.35 11.39
C LEU A 43 10.17 -27.85 12.44
N SER A 44 10.70 -28.26 13.60
CA SER A 44 9.90 -28.63 14.76
C SER A 44 9.34 -27.39 15.49
N ASP A 45 8.39 -27.58 16.41
CA ASP A 45 7.86 -26.46 17.21
C ASP A 45 8.90 -25.80 18.12
N ALA A 46 9.99 -26.51 18.46
CA ALA A 46 11.12 -25.92 19.17
C ALA A 46 11.94 -24.98 18.27
N ASP A 47 12.13 -25.36 17.01
CA ASP A 47 12.88 -24.55 16.04
C ASP A 47 12.15 -23.24 15.70
N LYS A 48 10.81 -23.25 15.72
CA LYS A 48 9.98 -22.05 15.56
C LYS A 48 10.25 -21.00 16.64
N LYS A 49 10.34 -21.43 17.90
CA LYS A 49 10.64 -20.51 19.03
C LYS A 49 12.05 -19.93 18.90
N MET A 50 13.01 -20.73 18.45
CA MET A 50 14.36 -20.24 18.19
C MET A 50 14.38 -19.18 17.07
N LEU A 51 13.57 -19.34 16.02
CA LEU A 51 13.44 -18.33 14.96
C LEU A 51 12.88 -16.99 15.49
N ASP A 52 11.88 -17.04 16.38
CA ASP A 52 11.34 -15.84 17.02
C ASP A 52 12.40 -15.12 17.87
N GLU A 53 13.29 -15.87 18.54
CA GLU A 53 14.42 -15.31 19.31
C GLU A 53 15.48 -14.65 18.42
N LEU A 54 15.57 -15.00 17.13
CA LEU A 54 16.49 -14.37 16.17
C LEU A 54 15.99 -13.02 15.65
N LEU A 55 14.68 -12.75 15.73
CA LEU A 55 14.08 -11.52 15.21
C LEU A 55 14.71 -10.21 15.73
N PRO A 56 14.96 -10.04 17.05
CA PRO A 56 15.64 -8.84 17.55
C PRO A 56 17.08 -8.72 17.05
N LEU A 57 17.77 -9.84 16.83
CA LEU A 57 19.15 -9.85 16.32
C LEU A 57 19.20 -9.43 14.84
N LEU A 58 18.28 -9.95 14.02
CA LEU A 58 18.14 -9.56 12.62
C LEU A 58 17.77 -8.08 12.48
N THR A 59 16.91 -7.58 13.36
CA THR A 59 16.54 -6.15 13.41
C THR A 59 17.75 -5.28 13.73
N ALA A 60 18.54 -5.65 14.74
CA ALA A 60 19.75 -4.91 15.10
C ALA A 60 20.81 -4.90 13.98
N ILE A 61 20.91 -5.97 13.19
CA ILE A 61 21.84 -6.05 12.04
C ILE A 61 21.35 -5.17 10.88
N SER A 62 20.04 -5.20 10.59
CA SER A 62 19.42 -4.38 9.54
C SER A 62 19.58 -2.87 9.82
N GLU A 63 19.37 -2.46 11.07
CA GLU A 63 19.43 -1.06 11.51
C GLU A 63 20.87 -0.55 11.71
N CYS A 64 21.89 -1.42 11.64
CA CYS A 64 23.28 -1.03 11.88
C CYS A 64 23.89 -0.29 10.69
N ASP A 65 24.15 1.02 10.79
CA ASP A 65 24.69 1.82 9.68
C ASP A 65 25.99 1.29 9.07
N VAL A 66 26.83 0.62 9.86
CA VAL A 66 28.16 0.13 9.47
C VAL A 66 28.13 -1.23 8.77
N ALA A 67 26.98 -1.91 8.74
CA ALA A 67 26.87 -3.20 8.07
C ALA A 67 26.96 -3.09 6.54
N ASP A 68 27.59 -4.08 5.92
CA ASP A 68 27.64 -4.26 4.47
C ASP A 68 26.21 -4.22 3.89
N PRO A 69 25.93 -3.39 2.85
CA PRO A 69 24.64 -3.34 2.18
C PRO A 69 24.02 -4.71 1.87
N ALA A 70 24.82 -5.69 1.43
CA ALA A 70 24.32 -7.03 1.11
C ALA A 70 23.85 -7.80 2.36
N VAL A 71 24.57 -7.65 3.48
CA VAL A 71 24.21 -8.27 4.77
C VAL A 71 22.94 -7.63 5.33
N LYS A 72 22.78 -6.31 5.20
CA LYS A 72 21.55 -5.61 5.62
C LYS A 72 20.34 -6.11 4.87
N GLU A 73 20.43 -6.19 3.55
CA GLU A 73 19.35 -6.69 2.69
C GLU A 73 18.96 -8.12 3.07
N MET A 74 19.95 -9.00 3.24
CA MET A 74 19.70 -10.38 3.66
C MET A 74 19.04 -10.47 5.04
N ALA A 75 19.45 -9.62 5.99
CA ALA A 75 18.85 -9.56 7.32
C ALA A 75 17.39 -9.05 7.27
N ASP A 76 17.09 -8.07 6.42
CA ASP A 76 15.73 -7.57 6.19
C ASP A 76 14.83 -8.63 5.56
N ASP A 77 15.29 -9.32 4.52
CA ASP A 77 14.54 -10.40 3.86
C ASP A 77 14.27 -11.55 4.83
N LEU A 78 15.25 -11.91 5.65
CA LEU A 78 15.11 -12.93 6.69
C LEU A 78 14.13 -12.51 7.78
N LYS A 79 14.15 -11.24 8.21
CA LYS A 79 13.20 -10.69 9.18
C LYS A 79 11.76 -10.83 8.65
N VAL A 80 11.51 -10.39 7.42
CA VAL A 80 10.18 -10.51 6.78
C VAL A 80 9.78 -11.98 6.64
N ALA A 81 10.71 -12.85 6.22
CA ALA A 81 10.44 -14.28 6.07
C ALA A 81 10.08 -14.95 7.40
N VAL A 82 10.82 -14.69 8.47
CA VAL A 82 10.58 -15.28 9.80
C VAL A 82 9.19 -14.89 10.31
N VAL A 83 8.86 -13.59 10.28
CA VAL A 83 7.57 -13.10 10.78
C VAL A 83 6.41 -13.65 9.94
N THR A 84 6.52 -13.58 8.61
CA THR A 84 5.48 -14.06 7.70
C THR A 84 5.23 -15.56 7.87
N ARG A 85 6.29 -16.36 8.00
CA ARG A 85 6.18 -17.81 8.25
C ARG A 85 5.61 -18.13 9.62
N GLY A 86 6.01 -17.41 10.67
CA GLY A 86 5.41 -17.55 11.99
C GLY A 86 3.89 -17.34 11.98
N LEU A 87 3.43 -16.27 11.31
CA LEU A 87 2.00 -15.98 11.12
C LEU A 87 1.30 -17.08 10.31
N VAL A 88 1.88 -17.48 9.18
CA VAL A 88 1.36 -18.54 8.31
C VAL A 88 1.23 -19.87 9.06
N TRP A 89 2.27 -20.28 9.79
CA TRP A 89 2.26 -21.54 10.53
C TRP A 89 1.23 -21.55 11.64
N ALA A 90 1.07 -20.44 12.38
CA ALA A 90 0.03 -20.31 13.39
C ALA A 90 -1.36 -20.50 12.77
N GLU A 91 -1.60 -19.88 11.62
CA GLU A 91 -2.89 -19.92 10.93
C GLU A 91 -3.19 -21.32 10.35
N ILE A 92 -2.22 -21.96 9.69
CA ILE A 92 -2.37 -23.34 9.18
C ILE A 92 -2.61 -24.34 10.31
N SER A 93 -1.88 -24.24 11.43
CA SER A 93 -2.08 -25.10 12.60
C SER A 93 -3.49 -24.97 13.18
N GLN A 94 -4.00 -23.74 13.29
CA GLN A 94 -5.37 -23.50 13.74
C GLN A 94 -6.41 -24.12 12.80
N MET A 95 -6.21 -23.99 11.48
CA MET A 95 -7.10 -24.61 10.49
C MET A 95 -7.12 -26.14 10.57
N ARG A 96 -5.95 -26.76 10.73
CA ARG A 96 -5.83 -28.22 10.89
C ARG A 96 -6.53 -28.70 12.17
N SER A 97 -6.36 -27.97 13.28
CA SER A 97 -7.06 -28.27 14.54
C SER A 97 -8.58 -28.20 14.38
N LYS A 98 -9.10 -27.14 13.73
CA LYS A 98 -10.54 -26.98 13.47
C LYS A 98 -11.11 -28.10 12.58
N ARG A 99 -10.39 -28.54 11.53
CA ARG A 99 -10.80 -29.69 10.70
C ARG A 99 -10.86 -31.00 11.52
N MET A 100 -9.87 -31.24 12.38
CA MET A 100 -9.86 -32.44 13.24
C MET A 100 -11.00 -32.46 14.28
N GLU A 101 -11.38 -31.30 14.81
CA GLU A 101 -12.52 -31.19 15.74
C GLU A 101 -13.87 -31.40 15.05
N GLN A 102 -14.03 -30.92 13.81
CA GLN A 102 -15.24 -31.14 13.01
C GLN A 102 -15.43 -32.61 12.63
N ASN A 103 -14.35 -33.36 12.43
CA ASN A 103 -14.38 -34.81 12.14
C ASN A 103 -14.62 -35.70 13.37
N LYS A 104 -14.70 -35.15 14.60
CA LYS A 104 -14.97 -35.92 15.83
C LYS A 104 -16.46 -36.11 16.16
N LYS A 105 -17.40 -35.62 15.34
CA LYS A 105 -18.83 -36.01 15.46
C LYS A 105 -19.02 -37.40 14.86
N PRO A 106 -19.66 -38.36 15.56
CA PRO A 106 -19.67 -39.74 15.11
C PRO A 106 -20.62 -39.91 13.91
N GLN A 107 -20.05 -39.93 12.70
CA GLN A 107 -20.72 -40.52 11.55
C GLN A 107 -20.46 -42.03 11.55
N ILE A 108 -21.47 -42.79 11.94
CA ILE A 108 -21.54 -44.21 11.65
C ILE A 108 -21.72 -44.34 10.13
N VAL A 109 -20.64 -44.65 9.41
CA VAL A 109 -20.76 -45.14 8.04
C VAL A 109 -19.90 -46.39 7.91
N LYS A 110 -20.59 -47.43 7.45
CA LYS A 110 -20.11 -48.78 7.22
C LYS A 110 -19.00 -48.78 6.18
N THR A 111 -18.05 -49.68 6.40
CA THR A 111 -17.11 -50.19 5.39
C THR A 111 -17.86 -50.52 4.10
N ASP A 112 -17.32 -50.14 2.95
CA ASP A 112 -16.94 -51.08 1.89
C ASP A 112 -16.15 -50.39 0.76
N ASP A 113 -15.19 -51.16 0.26
CA ASP A 113 -14.47 -51.12 -1.03
C ASP A 113 -13.38 -50.07 -1.34
N VAL A 114 -12.15 -50.60 -1.30
CA VAL A 114 -10.89 -50.10 -1.88
C VAL A 114 -10.85 -50.40 -3.39
N LYS A 115 -10.43 -49.42 -4.23
CA LYS A 115 -9.52 -49.59 -5.41
C LYS A 115 -9.31 -48.27 -6.22
N PRO A 116 -8.24 -48.13 -7.03
CA PRO A 116 -7.07 -47.33 -6.69
C PRO A 116 -6.86 -46.08 -7.56
N THR A 117 -5.97 -45.20 -7.07
CA THR A 117 -5.44 -44.00 -7.71
C THR A 117 -4.70 -44.25 -9.03
N LYS A 118 -4.74 -43.27 -9.94
CA LYS A 118 -3.81 -43.13 -11.07
C LYS A 118 -2.99 -41.83 -10.90
N PRO A 119 -1.70 -41.84 -11.26
CA PRO A 119 -0.75 -40.78 -10.89
C PRO A 119 -0.73 -39.58 -11.86
N LEU A 120 -0.19 -38.50 -11.30
CA LEU A 120 0.18 -37.21 -11.88
C LEU A 120 1.28 -37.39 -12.95
N ILE A 121 0.92 -37.31 -14.24
CA ILE A 121 1.71 -36.89 -15.42
C ILE A 121 0.73 -36.93 -16.61
N GLN A 122 -0.08 -35.88 -16.80
CA GLN A 122 -0.77 -35.63 -18.09
C GLN A 122 -1.43 -34.25 -18.18
N VAL A 123 -0.74 -33.15 -17.88
CA VAL A 123 -1.20 -31.80 -18.32
C VAL A 123 -0.06 -30.92 -18.83
N LEU A 124 1.21 -31.34 -18.71
CA LEU A 124 2.34 -30.66 -19.35
C LEU A 124 2.67 -31.33 -20.69
N SER A 125 1.82 -31.15 -21.70
CA SER A 125 2.19 -31.39 -23.11
C SER A 125 1.11 -30.90 -24.08
N GLU A 126 0.83 -29.59 -24.14
CA GLU A 126 0.52 -28.95 -25.42
C GLU A 126 1.33 -27.66 -25.50
N THR A 127 2.40 -27.77 -26.27
CA THR A 127 3.50 -26.85 -26.45
C THR A 127 3.18 -25.69 -27.39
N CYS A 128 3.77 -24.54 -27.03
CA CYS A 128 4.53 -23.62 -27.87
C CYS A 128 3.82 -22.65 -28.85
N ILE A 129 4.05 -21.36 -28.54
CA ILE A 129 4.72 -20.32 -29.35
C ILE A 129 4.26 -20.13 -30.81
N THR A 130 3.75 -18.93 -31.09
CA THR A 130 4.21 -18.10 -32.23
C THR A 130 4.20 -16.61 -31.84
N GLU A 131 5.34 -15.95 -32.07
CA GLU A 131 5.59 -14.49 -32.15
C GLU A 131 4.72 -13.86 -33.29
N HIS A 132 4.43 -12.57 -33.46
CA HIS A 132 5.07 -11.31 -33.07
C HIS A 132 4.13 -10.10 -33.41
N GLN A 133 4.28 -8.99 -32.67
CA GLN A 133 4.17 -7.56 -33.05
C GLN A 133 2.84 -6.74 -33.11
N VAL A 134 2.80 -5.75 -32.19
CA VAL A 134 2.63 -4.27 -32.37
C VAL A 134 1.21 -3.63 -32.47
N GLU A 135 1.06 -2.53 -31.70
CA GLU A 135 0.15 -1.36 -31.77
C GLU A 135 -1.20 -1.31 -31.00
N THR A 136 -1.16 -0.54 -29.90
CA THR A 136 -1.90 0.72 -29.61
C THR A 136 -3.46 0.77 -29.62
N THR A 137 -3.97 1.38 -28.54
CA THR A 137 -5.24 2.16 -28.36
C THR A 137 -6.61 1.50 -28.13
N VAL A 138 -7.13 1.74 -26.90
CA VAL A 138 -8.40 2.45 -26.56
C VAL A 138 -9.76 1.84 -26.98
N VAL A 139 -10.45 1.30 -25.96
CA VAL A 139 -11.88 1.49 -25.58
C VAL A 139 -13.01 0.78 -26.35
N ASN A 140 -13.86 0.14 -25.52
CA ASN A 140 -15.31 -0.08 -25.59
C ASN A 140 -15.92 -1.47 -25.87
N GLU A 141 -16.75 -1.84 -24.88
CA GLU A 141 -18.07 -2.49 -24.95
C GLU A 141 -18.16 -3.99 -25.24
N VAL A 142 -18.37 -4.71 -24.14
CA VAL A 142 -18.89 -6.07 -24.06
C VAL A 142 -20.41 -6.03 -24.30
N THR A 143 -20.86 -6.56 -25.44
CA THR A 143 -22.25 -6.98 -25.64
C THR A 143 -22.40 -8.49 -25.46
N ASN A 144 -23.36 -8.85 -24.60
CA ASN A 144 -23.86 -10.19 -24.29
C ASN A 144 -24.02 -11.13 -25.49
N THR A 145 -23.73 -12.41 -25.27
CA THR A 145 -24.56 -13.50 -25.79
C THR A 145 -24.60 -14.68 -24.81
N ARG A 146 -25.82 -14.98 -24.35
CA ARG A 146 -26.20 -16.13 -23.50
C ARG A 146 -26.51 -17.35 -24.37
N LYS A 147 -26.05 -18.52 -23.92
CA LYS A 147 -26.72 -19.85 -23.98
C LYS A 147 -26.18 -20.62 -22.75
N SER A 148 -26.89 -20.86 -21.64
CA SER A 148 -28.02 -21.80 -21.43
C SER A 148 -27.71 -23.16 -22.07
N SER A 149 -27.55 -24.29 -21.39
CA SER A 149 -27.90 -24.73 -20.03
C SER A 149 -27.38 -26.16 -19.85
N GLU A 150 -26.89 -26.55 -18.67
CA GLU A 150 -27.27 -27.82 -18.04
C GLU A 150 -26.83 -27.87 -16.57
N SER A 151 -27.83 -27.90 -15.70
CA SER A 151 -27.72 -27.91 -14.25
C SER A 151 -27.42 -29.32 -13.75
N LYS A 152 -26.30 -29.51 -13.05
CA LYS A 152 -26.16 -30.54 -12.03
C LYS A 152 -25.80 -29.87 -10.71
N ASN A 153 -26.75 -29.91 -9.78
CA ASN A 153 -26.59 -29.51 -8.39
C ASN A 153 -25.62 -30.47 -7.71
N ASP A 154 -24.42 -30.00 -7.38
CA ASP A 154 -23.54 -30.57 -6.36
C ASP A 154 -23.18 -29.46 -5.36
N ASN A 155 -24.10 -29.19 -4.42
CA ASN A 155 -23.94 -28.17 -3.38
C ASN A 155 -23.23 -28.69 -2.11
N THR A 156 -22.42 -29.75 -2.22
CA THR A 156 -21.76 -30.37 -1.05
C THR A 156 -20.26 -30.56 -1.18
N SER A 157 -19.63 -30.21 -2.32
CA SER A 157 -18.18 -30.35 -2.55
C SER A 157 -17.40 -29.03 -2.69
N SER A 158 -18.06 -27.87 -2.80
CA SER A 158 -17.40 -26.59 -3.10
C SER A 158 -16.67 -25.94 -1.92
N VAL A 159 -17.02 -26.28 -0.68
CA VAL A 159 -16.43 -25.69 0.53
C VAL A 159 -15.07 -26.32 0.86
N ALA A 160 -14.90 -27.61 0.60
CA ALA A 160 -13.62 -28.31 0.84
C ALA A 160 -12.52 -27.88 -0.15
N ALA A 161 -12.87 -27.71 -1.43
CA ALA A 161 -11.93 -27.29 -2.47
C ALA A 161 -11.48 -25.82 -2.39
N ARG A 162 -12.21 -24.98 -1.64
CA ARG A 162 -11.83 -23.57 -1.40
C ARG A 162 -10.83 -23.44 -0.25
N GLY A 163 -10.99 -24.25 0.80
CA GLY A 163 -10.07 -24.30 1.95
C GLY A 163 -8.64 -24.67 1.56
N ASP A 164 -8.52 -25.48 0.51
CA ASP A 164 -7.22 -25.90 -0.01
C ASP A 164 -6.52 -24.77 -0.79
N LYS A 165 -7.25 -23.85 -1.43
CA LYS A 165 -6.66 -22.71 -2.14
C LYS A 165 -6.04 -21.69 -1.21
N PHE A 166 -6.70 -21.39 -0.08
CA PHE A 166 -6.15 -20.46 0.91
C PHE A 166 -4.91 -21.04 1.60
N GLU A 167 -4.95 -22.32 2.00
CA GLU A 167 -3.78 -23.00 2.59
C GLU A 167 -2.62 -23.05 1.58
N GLN A 168 -2.90 -23.32 0.31
CA GLN A 168 -1.90 -23.27 -0.76
C GLN A 168 -1.30 -21.87 -0.93
N ALA A 169 -2.12 -20.81 -0.96
CA ALA A 169 -1.62 -19.44 -1.08
C ALA A 169 -0.74 -19.03 0.12
N LEU A 170 -1.07 -19.48 1.33
CA LEU A 170 -0.20 -19.29 2.50
C LEU A 170 1.10 -20.10 2.38
N GLN A 171 1.05 -21.28 1.77
CA GLN A 171 2.24 -22.11 1.55
C GLN A 171 3.16 -21.47 0.50
N ASP A 172 2.60 -20.92 -0.58
CA ASP A 172 3.32 -20.16 -1.61
C ASP A 172 4.07 -18.94 -1.03
N LEU A 173 3.50 -18.25 -0.02
CA LEU A 173 4.19 -17.16 0.70
C LEU A 173 5.51 -17.61 1.35
N CYS A 174 5.61 -18.89 1.70
CA CYS A 174 6.78 -19.44 2.34
C CYS A 174 7.81 -19.92 1.32
N ASP A 175 7.50 -19.98 0.01
CA ASP A 175 8.41 -20.52 -1.01
C ASP A 175 9.73 -19.72 -1.10
N PRO A 176 10.90 -20.31 -1.32
CA PRO A 176 12.14 -19.54 -1.51
C PRO A 176 12.12 -18.56 -2.69
N LEU A 177 11.35 -18.84 -3.74
CA LEU A 177 11.33 -18.06 -4.96
C LEU A 177 10.39 -16.86 -4.81
N LEU A 178 10.94 -15.64 -4.96
CA LEU A 178 10.17 -14.39 -4.90
C LEU A 178 8.93 -14.38 -5.83
N PRO A 179 8.99 -14.92 -7.07
CA PRO A 179 7.81 -14.99 -7.93
C PRO A 179 6.67 -15.84 -7.35
N VAL A 180 7.01 -16.94 -6.66
CA VAL A 180 6.02 -17.83 -6.02
C VAL A 180 5.43 -17.15 -4.77
N ARG A 181 6.28 -16.50 -3.95
CA ARG A 181 5.79 -15.67 -2.83
C ARG A 181 4.84 -14.59 -3.29
N GLY A 182 5.22 -13.85 -4.33
CA GLY A 182 4.37 -12.81 -4.91
C GLY A 182 3.07 -13.37 -5.48
N HIS A 183 3.10 -14.56 -6.11
CA HIS A 183 1.88 -15.26 -6.51
C HIS A 183 0.97 -15.60 -5.32
N GLY A 184 1.53 -16.05 -4.19
CA GLY A 184 0.81 -16.26 -2.94
C GLY A 184 0.11 -14.98 -2.46
N LEU A 185 0.82 -13.85 -2.39
CA LEU A 185 0.27 -12.54 -2.03
C LEU A 185 -0.86 -12.11 -2.97
N ILE A 186 -0.67 -12.24 -4.28
CA ILE A 186 -1.68 -11.91 -5.30
C ILE A 186 -2.91 -12.80 -5.16
N SER A 187 -2.71 -14.09 -4.89
CA SER A 187 -3.80 -15.04 -4.70
C SER A 187 -4.63 -14.69 -3.46
N LEU A 188 -3.97 -14.34 -2.34
CA LEU A 188 -4.66 -13.85 -1.14
C LEU A 188 -5.41 -12.54 -1.42
N ALA A 189 -4.80 -11.59 -2.12
CA ALA A 189 -5.45 -10.33 -2.48
C ALA A 189 -6.69 -10.57 -3.35
N ARG A 190 -6.65 -11.47 -4.33
CA ARG A 190 -7.81 -11.86 -5.14
C ARG A 190 -8.93 -12.46 -4.30
N MET A 191 -8.59 -13.36 -3.35
CA MET A 191 -9.60 -13.92 -2.45
C MET A 191 -10.27 -12.84 -1.58
N VAL A 192 -9.53 -11.79 -1.20
CA VAL A 192 -10.09 -10.62 -0.51
C VAL A 192 -11.04 -9.85 -1.42
N GLU A 193 -10.65 -9.59 -2.67
CA GLU A 193 -11.49 -8.90 -3.67
C GLU A 193 -12.78 -9.68 -3.98
N ASP A 194 -12.68 -11.00 -4.11
CA ASP A 194 -13.80 -11.92 -4.36
C ASP A 194 -14.71 -12.10 -3.13
N ARG A 195 -14.32 -11.52 -1.97
CA ARG A 195 -15.02 -11.60 -0.68
C ARG A 195 -15.28 -13.04 -0.25
N ASP A 196 -14.28 -13.90 -0.45
CA ASP A 196 -14.37 -15.30 -0.07
C ASP A 196 -14.66 -15.48 1.42
N ALA A 197 -15.50 -16.47 1.75
CA ALA A 197 -15.96 -16.71 3.13
C ALA A 197 -14.79 -16.94 4.11
N GLU A 198 -13.69 -17.52 3.63
CA GLU A 198 -12.50 -17.81 4.43
C GLU A 198 -11.68 -16.59 4.81
N VAL A 199 -11.75 -15.52 4.01
CA VAL A 199 -11.06 -14.26 4.28
C VAL A 199 -11.70 -13.54 5.46
N LYS A 200 -13.02 -13.67 5.60
CA LYS A 200 -13.81 -12.89 6.57
C LYS A 200 -13.33 -13.10 8.01
N ASP A 201 -12.95 -14.31 8.36
CA ASP A 201 -12.48 -14.65 9.71
C ASP A 201 -10.96 -14.43 9.90
N LYS A 202 -10.23 -14.07 8.84
CA LYS A 202 -8.76 -14.02 8.81
C LYS A 202 -8.19 -12.64 8.43
N GLN A 203 -9.03 -11.61 8.47
CA GLN A 203 -8.67 -10.25 8.07
C GLN A 203 -7.46 -9.73 8.84
N GLU A 204 -7.37 -9.99 10.15
CA GLU A 204 -6.24 -9.53 10.97
C GLU A 204 -4.91 -10.19 10.58
N VAL A 205 -4.95 -11.47 10.23
CA VAL A 205 -3.76 -12.22 9.80
C VAL A 205 -3.31 -11.72 8.44
N LEU A 206 -4.24 -11.52 7.51
CA LEU A 206 -3.95 -10.97 6.19
C LEU A 206 -3.39 -9.55 6.27
N LEU A 207 -3.96 -8.70 7.13
CA LEU A 207 -3.44 -7.36 7.39
C LEU A 207 -1.98 -7.42 7.82
N LYS A 208 -1.65 -8.27 8.80
CA LYS A 208 -0.26 -8.44 9.25
C LYS A 208 0.64 -8.94 8.13
N ILE A 209 0.23 -9.98 7.39
CA ILE A 209 1.01 -10.51 6.25
C ILE A 209 1.35 -9.42 5.24
N PHE A 210 0.36 -8.64 4.81
CA PHE A 210 0.62 -7.58 3.83
C PHE A 210 1.45 -6.42 4.43
N MET A 211 1.23 -6.06 5.69
CA MET A 211 2.03 -5.02 6.37
C MET A 211 3.51 -5.41 6.44
N GLU A 212 3.83 -6.66 6.77
CA GLU A 212 5.22 -7.14 6.85
C GLU A 212 5.91 -7.16 5.48
N ASN A 213 5.15 -7.36 4.39
CA ASN A 213 5.68 -7.39 3.04
C ASN A 213 5.70 -6.00 2.37
N LEU A 214 5.20 -4.95 3.03
CA LEU A 214 5.11 -3.60 2.48
C LEU A 214 6.47 -2.91 2.32
N THR A 215 7.46 -3.27 3.13
CA THR A 215 8.81 -2.67 3.07
C THR A 215 9.81 -3.58 2.36
N HIS A 216 9.34 -4.60 1.65
CA HIS A 216 10.22 -5.52 0.94
C HIS A 216 11.05 -4.77 -0.14
N ALA A 217 12.27 -5.25 -0.40
CA ALA A 217 13.16 -4.66 -1.40
C ALA A 217 12.65 -4.90 -2.83
N ASP A 218 12.21 -6.13 -3.10
CA ASP A 218 11.62 -6.53 -4.38
C ASP A 218 10.23 -5.89 -4.63
N SER A 219 10.11 -5.17 -5.75
CA SER A 219 8.90 -4.46 -6.15
C SER A 219 7.70 -5.38 -6.44
N TYR A 220 7.91 -6.63 -6.88
CA TYR A 220 6.82 -7.56 -7.18
C TYR A 220 6.10 -7.98 -5.89
N ILE A 221 6.86 -8.23 -4.81
CA ILE A 221 6.32 -8.52 -3.48
C ILE A 221 5.67 -7.28 -2.87
N TYR A 222 6.38 -6.15 -2.88
CA TYR A 222 5.88 -4.88 -2.36
C TYR A 222 4.56 -4.46 -3.01
N LEU A 223 4.48 -4.45 -4.35
CA LEU A 223 3.26 -4.05 -5.06
C LEU A 223 2.10 -5.03 -4.83
N ALA A 224 2.39 -6.34 -4.70
CA ALA A 224 1.38 -7.32 -4.33
C ALA A 224 0.81 -7.04 -2.93
N ALA A 225 1.66 -6.66 -1.97
CA ALA A 225 1.25 -6.28 -0.63
C ALA A 225 0.41 -4.99 -0.61
N VAL A 226 0.83 -3.96 -1.35
CA VAL A 226 0.07 -2.70 -1.52
C VAL A 226 -1.32 -2.98 -2.09
N ASN A 227 -1.42 -3.84 -3.11
CA ASN A 227 -2.71 -4.24 -3.69
C ASN A 227 -3.57 -5.03 -2.69
N GLY A 228 -2.97 -5.93 -1.91
CA GLY A 228 -3.66 -6.68 -0.86
C GLY A 228 -4.23 -5.79 0.24
N LEU A 229 -3.46 -4.80 0.71
CA LEU A 229 -3.92 -3.80 1.68
C LEU A 229 -5.05 -2.94 1.13
N ALA A 230 -4.95 -2.51 -0.13
CA ALA A 230 -6.01 -1.78 -0.81
C ALA A 230 -7.29 -2.62 -0.92
N ALA A 231 -7.18 -3.91 -1.26
CA ALA A 231 -8.33 -4.82 -1.28
C ALA A 231 -8.93 -5.03 0.12
N LEU A 232 -8.11 -5.15 1.17
CA LEU A 232 -8.61 -5.26 2.56
C LEU A 232 -9.34 -3.99 3.01
N SER A 233 -8.95 -2.82 2.51
CA SER A 233 -9.65 -1.57 2.83
C SER A 233 -11.11 -1.55 2.33
N ASP A 234 -11.45 -2.34 1.31
CA ASP A 234 -12.84 -2.53 0.84
C ASP A 234 -13.69 -3.43 1.76
N LEU A 235 -13.06 -4.11 2.71
CA LEU A 235 -13.70 -5.09 3.60
C LEU A 235 -13.70 -4.64 5.07
N CYS A 236 -12.57 -4.13 5.57
CA CYS A 236 -12.41 -3.68 6.95
C CYS A 236 -11.65 -2.33 7.06
N PRO A 237 -12.20 -1.24 6.48
CA PRO A 237 -11.52 0.06 6.45
C PRO A 237 -11.23 0.64 7.84
N ASP A 238 -12.09 0.34 8.82
CA ASP A 238 -11.94 0.79 10.21
C ASP A 238 -10.69 0.24 10.92
N GLN A 239 -10.12 -0.87 10.41
CA GLN A 239 -8.88 -1.44 10.93
C GLN A 239 -7.68 -1.07 10.06
N VAL A 240 -7.84 -1.17 8.73
CA VAL A 240 -6.75 -0.99 7.76
C VAL A 240 -6.26 0.46 7.73
N ILE A 241 -7.18 1.44 7.66
CA ILE A 241 -6.79 2.85 7.51
C ILE A 241 -6.04 3.37 8.74
N PRO A 242 -6.50 3.15 9.99
CA PRO A 242 -5.73 3.54 11.18
C PRO A 242 -4.37 2.84 11.28
N CYS A 243 -4.29 1.56 10.87
CA CYS A 243 -3.03 0.82 10.89
C CYS A 243 -2.01 1.41 9.91
N LEU A 244 -2.39 1.64 8.65
CA LEU A 244 -1.52 2.22 7.63
C LEU A 244 -1.06 3.63 7.98
N THR A 245 -1.98 4.45 8.49
CA THR A 245 -1.68 5.85 8.84
C THR A 245 -0.77 5.95 10.07
N SER A 246 -0.94 5.05 11.05
CA SER A 246 0.00 4.92 12.18
C SER A 246 1.39 4.49 11.70
N GLU A 247 1.46 3.54 10.77
CA GLU A 247 2.74 3.08 10.22
C GLU A 247 3.44 4.20 9.44
N PHE A 248 2.72 4.91 8.55
CA PHE A 248 3.29 6.05 7.82
C PHE A 248 3.85 7.12 8.75
N ARG A 249 3.08 7.51 9.78
CA ARG A 249 3.54 8.47 10.80
C ARG A 249 4.81 7.99 11.51
N SER A 250 4.86 6.71 11.88
CA SER A 250 6.03 6.09 12.52
C SER A 250 7.27 6.16 11.63
N LYS A 251 7.11 5.88 10.32
CA LYS A 251 8.21 5.94 9.35
C LYS A 251 8.67 7.38 9.09
N CYS A 252 7.75 8.34 8.95
CA CYS A 252 8.10 9.75 8.75
C CYS A 252 8.83 10.38 9.96
N SER A 253 8.65 9.87 11.17
CA SER A 253 9.28 10.41 12.38
C SER A 253 10.65 9.82 12.69
N LYS A 254 11.03 8.69 12.07
CA LYS A 254 12.24 7.94 12.43
C LYS A 254 13.33 8.16 11.38
N SER A 255 14.39 8.85 11.79
CA SER A 255 15.70 8.92 11.11
C SER A 255 15.73 9.63 9.74
N SER A 256 16.78 10.42 9.55
CA SER A 256 17.12 11.26 8.39
C SER A 256 17.78 10.50 7.24
N SER A 257 17.73 9.16 7.24
CA SER A 257 18.43 8.35 6.24
C SER A 257 17.63 8.20 4.94
N ALA A 258 18.34 8.08 3.80
CA ALA A 258 17.71 7.87 2.49
C ALA A 258 16.83 6.59 2.44
N LYS A 259 17.18 5.55 3.22
CA LYS A 259 16.33 4.35 3.37
C LYS A 259 15.03 4.65 4.10
N SER A 260 15.04 5.57 5.06
CA SER A 260 13.81 5.99 5.76
C SER A 260 12.83 6.65 4.78
N GLY A 261 13.35 7.47 3.87
CA GLY A 261 12.58 8.07 2.78
C GLY A 261 11.91 7.04 1.87
N ASP A 262 12.64 6.03 1.38
CA ASP A 262 12.09 4.96 0.53
C ASP A 262 10.97 4.18 1.24
N ILE A 263 11.19 3.82 2.50
CA ILE A 263 10.18 3.12 3.30
C ILE A 263 8.94 3.99 3.50
N ALA A 264 9.12 5.28 3.82
CA ALA A 264 7.99 6.20 3.95
C ALA A 264 7.22 6.33 2.64
N LEU A 265 7.89 6.40 1.48
CA LEU A 265 7.23 6.42 0.17
C LEU A 265 6.40 5.17 -0.09
N LYS A 266 6.94 3.97 0.18
CA LYS A 266 6.22 2.68 0.04
C LYS A 266 4.96 2.62 0.89
N VAL A 267 5.05 3.05 2.14
CA VAL A 267 3.88 3.12 3.04
C VAL A 267 2.90 4.22 2.62
N GLY A 268 3.41 5.36 2.13
CA GLY A 268 2.59 6.45 1.59
C GLY A 268 1.77 6.01 0.39
N GLU A 269 2.35 5.22 -0.52
CA GLU A 269 1.62 4.66 -1.67
C GLU A 269 0.47 3.75 -1.22
N SER A 270 0.68 2.88 -0.22
CA SER A 270 -0.40 2.02 0.29
C SER A 270 -1.50 2.80 0.99
N VAL A 271 -1.17 3.84 1.78
CA VAL A 271 -2.15 4.78 2.36
C VAL A 271 -3.00 5.41 1.25
N MET A 272 -2.37 5.93 0.20
CA MET A 272 -3.08 6.58 -0.90
C MET A 272 -3.95 5.59 -1.67
N LYS A 273 -3.43 4.39 -1.97
CA LYS A 273 -4.18 3.37 -2.72
C LYS A 273 -5.39 2.85 -1.93
N ALA A 274 -5.23 2.62 -0.63
CA ALA A 274 -6.35 2.28 0.25
C ALA A 274 -7.36 3.43 0.32
N THR A 275 -6.89 4.68 0.40
CA THR A 275 -7.76 5.85 0.44
C THR A 275 -8.59 6.01 -0.85
N HIS A 276 -8.01 5.73 -2.01
CA HIS A 276 -8.75 5.74 -3.29
C HIS A 276 -9.84 4.67 -3.34
N ARG A 277 -9.59 3.49 -2.77
CA ARG A 277 -10.57 2.38 -2.70
C ARG A 277 -11.79 2.72 -1.83
N LEU A 278 -11.62 3.53 -0.77
CA LEU A 278 -12.73 3.98 0.07
C LEU A 278 -13.85 4.71 -0.71
N GLY A 279 -13.50 5.42 -1.78
CA GLY A 279 -14.46 6.19 -2.58
C GLY A 279 -15.31 7.14 -1.73
N GLU A 280 -16.62 6.92 -1.71
CA GLU A 280 -17.56 7.76 -0.95
C GLU A 280 -17.45 7.63 0.58
N LEU A 281 -16.74 6.61 1.08
CA LEU A 281 -16.48 6.43 2.52
C LEU A 281 -15.30 7.27 3.02
N ALA A 282 -14.49 7.87 2.12
CA ALA A 282 -13.32 8.66 2.49
C ALA A 282 -13.58 9.76 3.54
N PRO A 283 -14.72 10.50 3.52
CA PRO A 283 -15.02 11.51 4.53
C PRO A 283 -15.03 10.99 5.97
N LYS A 284 -15.37 9.72 6.21
CA LYS A 284 -15.35 9.11 7.55
C LYS A 284 -13.93 9.08 8.15
N PHE A 285 -12.90 8.97 7.31
CA PHE A 285 -11.51 8.82 7.73
C PHE A 285 -10.70 10.10 7.64
N ARG A 286 -11.36 11.23 7.32
CA ARG A 286 -10.72 12.54 7.13
C ARG A 286 -9.77 12.91 8.28
N ASP A 287 -10.22 12.76 9.51
CA ASP A 287 -9.48 13.19 10.71
C ASP A 287 -8.25 12.31 11.00
N VAL A 288 -8.16 11.14 10.36
CA VAL A 288 -7.00 10.25 10.45
C VAL A 288 -6.06 10.48 9.27
N LEU A 289 -6.62 10.67 8.06
CA LEU A 289 -5.87 10.81 6.82
C LEU A 289 -5.16 12.17 6.69
N LEU A 290 -5.88 13.29 6.88
CA LEU A 290 -5.32 14.62 6.67
C LEU A 290 -4.11 14.93 7.58
N PRO A 291 -4.17 14.69 8.91
CA PRO A 291 -3.02 15.00 9.77
C PRO A 291 -1.79 14.15 9.48
N VAL A 292 -1.99 12.94 8.95
CA VAL A 292 -0.89 12.01 8.65
C VAL A 292 -0.20 12.38 7.33
N ILE A 293 -0.96 12.78 6.32
CA ILE A 293 -0.38 13.30 5.08
C ILE A 293 0.27 14.67 5.26
N LEU A 294 -0.31 15.55 6.09
CA LEU A 294 0.32 16.81 6.48
C LEU A 294 1.65 16.58 7.21
N CYS A 295 1.76 15.53 8.03
CA CYS A 295 3.02 15.13 8.65
C CYS A 295 4.08 14.77 7.59
N GLY A 296 3.69 14.06 6.52
CA GLY A 296 4.59 13.72 5.42
C GLY A 296 5.07 14.93 4.60
N CYS A 297 4.29 16.01 4.56
CA CYS A 297 4.67 17.28 3.93
C CYS A 297 5.85 17.98 4.65
N CYS A 298 6.11 17.62 5.91
CA CYS A 298 7.20 18.17 6.72
C CYS A 298 8.43 17.25 6.78
N HIS A 299 8.49 16.20 5.96
CA HIS A 299 9.58 15.24 5.96
C HIS A 299 10.92 15.81 5.44
N GLU A 300 12.04 15.27 5.89
CA GLU A 300 13.37 15.75 5.46
C GLU A 300 13.68 15.42 4.00
N ASP A 301 13.24 14.25 3.53
CA ASP A 301 13.33 13.83 2.13
C ASP A 301 12.32 14.58 1.24
N ALA A 302 12.84 15.24 0.20
CA ALA A 302 12.07 16.00 -0.77
C ALA A 302 11.05 15.17 -1.55
N LEU A 303 11.35 13.91 -1.86
CA LEU A 303 10.45 13.02 -2.58
C LEU A 303 9.24 12.66 -1.71
N VAL A 304 9.46 12.42 -0.41
CA VAL A 304 8.37 12.18 0.55
C VAL A 304 7.48 13.41 0.68
N ARG A 305 8.05 14.61 0.77
CA ARG A 305 7.27 15.86 0.80
C ARG A 305 6.43 16.02 -0.47
N ALA A 306 7.04 15.83 -1.65
CA ALA A 306 6.36 15.95 -2.94
C ALA A 306 5.23 14.92 -3.13
N SER A 307 5.48 13.67 -2.73
CA SER A 307 4.49 12.59 -2.74
C SER A 307 3.32 12.90 -1.80
N SER A 308 3.63 13.36 -0.58
CA SER A 308 2.62 13.71 0.42
C SER A 308 1.76 14.90 -0.01
N LEU A 309 2.34 15.93 -0.63
CA LEU A 309 1.59 17.07 -1.19
C LEU A 309 0.65 16.62 -2.32
N SER A 310 1.13 15.73 -3.21
CA SER A 310 0.29 15.17 -4.27
C SER A 310 -0.86 14.34 -3.67
N GLY A 311 -0.57 13.52 -2.66
CA GLY A 311 -1.58 12.78 -1.91
C GLY A 311 -2.57 13.67 -1.17
N LEU A 312 -2.13 14.83 -0.67
CA LEU A 312 -2.99 15.83 -0.04
C LEU A 312 -4.02 16.36 -1.02
N ALA A 313 -3.61 16.65 -2.26
CA ALA A 313 -4.51 17.09 -3.32
C ALA A 313 -5.55 16.00 -3.69
N ASP A 314 -5.10 14.75 -3.79
CA ASP A 314 -5.97 13.61 -4.10
C ASP A 314 -7.00 13.34 -3.00
N ILE A 315 -6.59 13.41 -1.73
CA ILE A 315 -7.52 13.29 -0.60
C ILE A 315 -8.52 14.44 -0.61
N CYS A 316 -8.07 15.67 -0.84
CA CYS A 316 -8.97 16.82 -0.95
C CYS A 316 -10.04 16.62 -2.03
N LYS A 317 -9.67 16.04 -3.17
CA LYS A 317 -10.59 15.68 -4.24
C LYS A 317 -11.57 14.57 -3.84
N LEU A 318 -11.09 13.51 -3.18
CA LEU A 318 -11.94 12.41 -2.69
C LEU A 318 -12.96 12.88 -1.64
N LEU A 319 -12.56 13.84 -0.80
CA LEU A 319 -13.43 14.51 0.16
C LEU A 319 -14.41 15.50 -0.50
N ARG A 320 -14.45 15.57 -1.84
CA ARG A 320 -15.24 16.55 -2.61
C ARG A 320 -15.03 17.98 -2.10
N PHE A 321 -13.80 18.31 -1.73
CA PHE A 321 -13.41 19.59 -1.17
C PHE A 321 -14.16 19.99 0.12
N SER A 322 -14.85 19.04 0.77
CA SER A 322 -15.50 19.18 2.08
C SER A 322 -14.47 19.08 3.22
N ILE A 323 -13.41 19.89 3.12
CA ILE A 323 -12.22 19.85 3.98
C ILE A 323 -12.46 20.66 5.27
N GLY A 324 -13.60 21.36 5.38
CA GLY A 324 -14.05 22.05 6.60
C GLY A 324 -12.96 22.93 7.23
N PRO A 325 -12.79 22.93 8.57
CA PRO A 325 -11.83 23.80 9.25
C PRO A 325 -10.36 23.54 8.89
N VAL A 326 -10.03 22.35 8.38
CA VAL A 326 -8.64 21.95 8.06
C VAL A 326 -8.17 22.59 6.73
N LEU A 327 -9.08 23.17 5.94
CA LEU A 327 -8.74 23.79 4.66
C LEU A 327 -7.67 24.89 4.82
N HIS A 328 -7.75 25.70 5.87
CA HIS A 328 -6.74 26.72 6.16
C HIS A 328 -5.37 26.13 6.48
N GLU A 329 -5.31 24.99 7.17
CA GLU A 329 -4.06 24.30 7.48
C GLU A 329 -3.42 23.75 6.20
N VAL A 330 -4.23 23.14 5.31
CA VAL A 330 -3.77 22.65 4.00
C VAL A 330 -3.16 23.77 3.17
N ILE A 331 -3.85 24.90 3.05
CA ILE A 331 -3.36 26.03 2.25
C ILE A 331 -2.14 26.68 2.87
N THR A 332 -2.12 26.79 4.19
CA THR A 332 -0.97 27.33 4.92
C THR A 332 0.25 26.45 4.68
N CYS A 333 0.11 25.13 4.79
CA CYS A 333 1.15 24.17 4.47
C CYS A 333 1.66 24.33 3.02
N CYS A 334 0.76 24.34 2.02
CA CYS A 334 1.16 24.54 0.63
C CYS A 334 1.87 25.88 0.42
N ARG A 335 1.35 26.98 0.99
CA ARG A 335 1.94 28.31 0.89
C ARG A 335 3.36 28.34 1.44
N ASP A 336 3.57 27.71 2.59
CA ASP A 336 4.87 27.70 3.26
C ASP A 336 5.87 26.86 2.44
N VAL A 337 5.47 25.69 1.94
CA VAL A 337 6.28 24.88 1.01
C VAL A 337 6.68 25.69 -0.24
N ILE A 338 5.76 26.39 -0.87
CA ILE A 338 6.06 27.18 -2.09
C ILE A 338 7.07 28.29 -1.81
N LYS A 339 7.03 28.88 -0.62
CA LYS A 339 7.93 29.97 -0.23
C LYS A 339 9.32 29.49 0.17
N SER A 340 9.41 28.41 0.93
CA SER A 340 10.64 28.06 1.66
C SER A 340 11.27 26.73 1.27
N ASP A 341 10.58 25.85 0.53
CA ASP A 341 11.14 24.54 0.21
C ASP A 341 12.33 24.68 -0.77
N PRO A 342 13.51 24.12 -0.44
CA PRO A 342 14.70 24.23 -1.28
C PRO A 342 14.52 23.48 -2.61
N ASP A 343 13.74 22.40 -2.61
CA ASP A 343 13.63 21.49 -3.75
C ASP A 343 12.46 21.88 -4.66
N PRO A 344 12.65 21.84 -6.00
CA PRO A 344 11.58 22.22 -6.91
C PRO A 344 10.42 21.22 -6.89
N GLU A 345 10.65 19.93 -6.63
CA GLU A 345 9.62 18.88 -6.62
C GLU A 345 8.49 19.15 -5.62
N PRO A 346 8.75 19.41 -4.32
CA PRO A 346 7.72 19.85 -3.39
C PRO A 346 7.03 21.15 -3.78
N ARG A 347 7.78 22.16 -4.25
CA ARG A 347 7.18 23.44 -4.70
C ARG A 347 6.19 23.21 -5.86
N LYS A 348 6.56 22.38 -6.84
CA LYS A 348 5.67 21.97 -7.94
C LYS A 348 4.41 21.29 -7.42
N ALA A 349 4.56 20.31 -6.51
CA ALA A 349 3.43 19.57 -5.94
C ALA A 349 2.49 20.46 -5.12
N ALA A 350 3.04 21.39 -4.32
CA ALA A 350 2.25 22.34 -3.55
C ALA A 350 1.45 23.30 -4.43
N ILE A 351 2.04 23.82 -5.52
CA ILE A 351 1.30 24.66 -6.48
C ILE A 351 0.18 23.87 -7.14
N LEU A 352 0.45 22.64 -7.59
CA LEU A 352 -0.58 21.78 -8.19
C LEU A 352 -1.71 21.47 -7.19
N THR A 353 -1.38 21.29 -5.92
CA THR A 353 -2.36 21.12 -4.84
C THR A 353 -3.27 22.35 -4.73
N ILE A 354 -2.68 23.55 -4.70
CA ILE A 354 -3.45 24.80 -4.72
C ILE A 354 -4.33 24.86 -5.96
N THR A 355 -3.80 24.62 -7.16
CA THR A 355 -4.57 24.61 -8.42
C THR A 355 -5.78 23.69 -8.35
N LEU A 356 -5.62 22.49 -7.79
CA LEU A 356 -6.72 21.53 -7.63
C LEU A 356 -7.75 21.99 -6.60
N LEU A 357 -7.33 22.63 -5.51
CA LEU A 357 -8.24 23.26 -4.55
C LEU A 357 -9.01 24.42 -5.16
N LEU A 358 -8.34 25.28 -5.96
CA LEU A 358 -8.98 26.39 -6.67
C LEU A 358 -10.11 25.85 -7.57
N ARG A 359 -9.77 24.88 -8.42
CA ARG A 359 -10.72 24.26 -9.35
C ARG A 359 -11.85 23.52 -8.63
N GLY A 360 -11.54 22.88 -7.52
CA GLY A 360 -12.49 22.11 -6.72
C GLY A 360 -13.53 22.95 -6.00
N LEU A 361 -13.11 24.07 -5.42
CA LEU A 361 -13.98 24.98 -4.68
C LEU A 361 -14.73 25.95 -5.62
N GLY A 362 -14.14 26.30 -6.76
CA GLY A 362 -14.74 27.24 -7.71
C GLY A 362 -15.13 28.55 -7.01
N LYS A 363 -16.39 28.96 -7.11
CA LYS A 363 -16.89 30.22 -6.51
C LYS A 363 -16.92 30.19 -4.98
N ASP A 364 -17.05 29.02 -4.37
CA ASP A 364 -17.09 28.87 -2.92
C ASP A 364 -15.75 29.28 -2.28
N ILE A 365 -14.68 29.36 -3.08
CA ILE A 365 -13.38 29.82 -2.61
C ILE A 365 -13.40 31.24 -2.04
N LEU A 366 -14.27 32.09 -2.57
CA LEU A 366 -14.38 33.49 -2.13
C LEU A 366 -14.93 33.59 -0.71
N MET A 367 -15.75 32.61 -0.32
CA MET A 367 -16.26 32.51 1.04
C MET A 367 -15.34 31.69 1.93
N ALA A 368 -14.79 30.60 1.41
CA ALA A 368 -13.98 29.67 2.19
C ALA A 368 -12.59 30.23 2.53
N LEU A 369 -12.00 31.05 1.64
CA LEU A 369 -10.61 31.52 1.74
C LEU A 369 -10.45 33.03 1.70
N SER A 370 -11.49 33.80 2.03
CA SER A 370 -11.47 35.27 1.98
C SER A 370 -10.20 35.87 2.58
N ASP A 371 -9.75 35.30 3.70
CA ASP A 371 -8.67 35.84 4.51
C ASP A 371 -7.27 35.48 3.98
N VAL A 372 -7.15 34.43 3.16
CA VAL A 372 -5.87 33.88 2.69
C VAL A 372 -5.70 33.98 1.17
N LEU A 373 -6.78 34.25 0.42
CA LEU A 373 -6.78 34.27 -1.04
C LEU A 373 -5.78 35.27 -1.63
N LEU A 374 -5.67 36.47 -1.04
CA LEU A 374 -4.70 37.48 -1.47
C LEU A 374 -3.26 37.00 -1.29
N ASP A 375 -2.98 36.29 -0.19
CA ASP A 375 -1.66 35.74 0.06
C ASP A 375 -1.33 34.62 -0.91
N ILE A 376 -2.28 33.74 -1.24
CA ILE A 376 -2.11 32.73 -2.29
C ILE A 376 -1.75 33.39 -3.62
N TYR A 377 -2.49 34.40 -4.05
CA TYR A 377 -2.21 35.14 -5.28
C TYR A 377 -0.78 35.72 -5.29
N ARG A 378 -0.37 36.36 -4.19
CA ARG A 378 0.96 36.95 -4.06
C ARG A 378 2.07 35.90 -4.14
N VAL A 379 1.89 34.75 -3.48
CA VAL A 379 2.85 33.64 -3.56
C VAL A 379 2.96 33.10 -4.97
N LEU A 380 1.83 32.80 -5.62
CA LEU A 380 1.83 32.29 -6.99
C LEU A 380 2.48 33.28 -7.97
N LYS A 381 2.18 34.58 -7.82
CA LYS A 381 2.77 35.63 -8.67
C LYS A 381 4.27 35.76 -8.44
N HIS A 382 4.72 35.64 -7.20
CA HIS A 382 6.14 35.63 -6.87
C HIS A 382 6.84 34.41 -7.49
N SER A 383 6.32 33.20 -7.31
CA SER A 383 6.89 31.98 -7.89
C SER A 383 6.94 32.03 -9.42
N PHE A 384 5.90 32.56 -10.08
CA PHE A 384 5.91 32.74 -11.53
C PHE A 384 7.04 33.65 -12.03
N ASN A 385 7.32 34.75 -11.32
CA ASN A 385 8.32 35.73 -11.76
C ASN A 385 9.75 35.36 -11.37
N PHE A 386 9.94 34.70 -10.21
CA PHE A 386 11.25 34.62 -9.55
C PHE A 386 11.73 33.20 -9.23
N ASP A 387 10.93 32.14 -9.40
CA ASP A 387 11.45 30.78 -9.17
C ASP A 387 12.58 30.46 -10.17
N LEU A 388 13.47 29.54 -9.79
CA LEU A 388 14.57 29.12 -10.65
C LEU A 388 14.14 28.02 -11.62
N ASP A 389 13.14 27.20 -11.25
CA ASP A 389 12.67 26.09 -12.04
C ASP A 389 11.52 26.51 -12.97
N ASP A 390 11.67 26.24 -14.28
CA ASP A 390 10.68 26.65 -15.27
C ASP A 390 9.36 25.87 -15.16
N LYS A 391 9.39 24.63 -14.64
CA LYS A 391 8.15 23.85 -14.42
C LYS A 391 7.38 24.41 -13.22
N VAL A 392 8.07 24.90 -12.19
CA VAL A 392 7.43 25.66 -11.08
C VAL A 392 6.74 26.91 -11.63
N LYS A 393 7.42 27.69 -12.48
CA LYS A 393 6.82 28.88 -13.11
C LYS A 393 5.60 28.54 -13.96
N PHE A 394 5.71 27.48 -14.77
CA PHE A 394 4.61 27.00 -15.60
C PHE A 394 3.38 26.62 -14.75
N ASN A 395 3.59 25.84 -13.69
CA ASN A 395 2.52 25.45 -12.77
C ASN A 395 1.93 26.67 -12.04
N ALA A 396 2.75 27.64 -11.64
CA ALA A 396 2.28 28.87 -11.02
C ALA A 396 1.41 29.70 -11.98
N ASN A 397 1.80 29.77 -13.26
CA ASN A 397 1.01 30.44 -14.28
C ASN A 397 -0.35 29.75 -14.49
N LEU A 398 -0.39 28.41 -14.48
CA LEU A 398 -1.64 27.66 -14.55
C LEU A 398 -2.55 27.98 -13.35
N ALA A 399 -2.01 27.96 -12.13
CA ALA A 399 -2.75 28.30 -10.92
C ALA A 399 -3.32 29.74 -10.95
N LEU A 400 -2.54 30.70 -11.44
CA LEU A 400 -2.99 32.08 -11.63
C LEU A 400 -4.11 32.19 -12.68
N GLY A 401 -4.06 31.37 -13.73
CA GLY A 401 -5.11 31.26 -14.74
C GLY A 401 -6.43 30.78 -14.15
N GLU A 402 -6.41 29.68 -13.37
CA GLU A 402 -7.62 29.18 -12.69
C GLU A 402 -8.21 30.24 -11.75
N LEU A 403 -7.37 30.97 -11.02
CA LEU A 403 -7.83 32.04 -10.14
C LEU A 403 -8.45 33.21 -10.92
N ASP A 404 -7.86 33.61 -12.06
CA ASP A 404 -8.43 34.65 -12.92
C ASP A 404 -9.80 34.24 -13.48
N GLU A 405 -9.96 32.98 -13.90
CA GLU A 405 -11.24 32.45 -14.36
C GLU A 405 -12.31 32.52 -13.26
N ILE A 406 -12.01 32.03 -12.06
CA ILE A 406 -12.94 32.07 -10.90
C ILE A 406 -13.33 33.52 -10.57
N MET A 407 -12.34 34.44 -10.53
CA MET A 407 -12.59 35.85 -10.22
C MET A 407 -13.45 36.52 -11.30
N ARG A 408 -13.20 36.24 -12.58
CA ARG A 408 -14.02 36.78 -13.67
C ARG A 408 -15.45 36.29 -13.62
N GLU A 409 -15.67 35.01 -13.33
CA GLU A 409 -17.02 34.48 -13.20
C GLU A 409 -17.79 35.11 -12.04
N ALA A 410 -17.11 35.39 -10.93
CA ALA A 410 -17.69 36.02 -9.76
C ALA A 410 -17.97 37.52 -9.96
N LEU A 411 -17.06 38.25 -10.61
CA LEU A 411 -17.18 39.69 -10.83
C LEU A 411 -18.08 40.05 -12.03
N PHE A 412 -18.09 39.21 -13.06
CA PHE A 412 -18.80 39.47 -14.33
C PHE A 412 -19.90 38.44 -14.62
N THR A 413 -20.67 38.06 -13.59
CA THR A 413 -21.78 37.10 -13.76
C THR A 413 -22.81 37.64 -14.76
N LYS A 414 -23.12 36.86 -15.81
CA LYS A 414 -24.13 37.24 -16.82
C LYS A 414 -25.50 37.41 -16.16
N PRO A 415 -26.27 38.47 -16.46
CA PRO A 415 -27.60 38.63 -15.92
C PRO A 415 -28.53 37.49 -16.35
N GLU A 416 -29.13 36.78 -15.40
CA GLU A 416 -30.18 35.80 -15.67
C GLU A 416 -31.47 36.53 -16.09
N PHE A 417 -31.87 36.42 -17.35
CA PHE A 417 -33.18 36.92 -17.81
C PHE A 417 -34.31 36.06 -17.23
N LYS A 418 -34.72 36.31 -15.98
CA LYS A 418 -35.92 35.71 -15.39
C LYS A 418 -37.16 36.43 -15.94
N LYS A 419 -37.93 35.78 -16.81
CA LYS A 419 -39.27 36.24 -17.19
C LYS A 419 -40.26 35.84 -16.12
N THR A 420 -40.67 36.78 -15.28
CA THR A 420 -41.82 36.61 -14.38
C THR A 420 -43.10 36.76 -15.18
N ILE A 421 -43.76 35.63 -15.47
CA ILE A 421 -45.11 35.64 -16.06
C ILE A 421 -46.10 35.83 -14.92
N THR A 422 -46.64 37.03 -14.78
CA THR A 422 -47.79 37.31 -13.92
C THR A 422 -49.06 37.09 -14.74
N ILE A 423 -49.81 36.03 -14.42
CA ILE A 423 -51.15 35.81 -14.98
C ILE A 423 -52.10 36.76 -14.26
N LEU A 424 -52.49 37.85 -14.92
CA LEU A 424 -53.56 38.72 -14.44
C LEU A 424 -54.87 37.95 -14.57
N GLY A 425 -55.44 37.54 -13.44
CA GLY A 425 -56.75 36.89 -13.38
C GLY A 425 -57.84 37.84 -13.93
N TYR A 426 -58.70 37.31 -14.79
CA TYR A 426 -59.91 37.99 -15.25
C TYR A 426 -60.87 38.19 -14.07
N GLN A 427 -61.30 39.45 -13.85
CA GLN A 427 -62.41 39.79 -12.96
C GLN A 427 -63.74 39.30 -13.51
#